data_AF-A0A3D9H711-F1
#
_entry.id   AF-A0A3D9H711-F1
#
_cell.length_a   1.000
_cell.length_b   1.000
_cell.length_c   1.000
_cell.angle_alpha   90.00
_cell.angle_beta   90.00
_cell.angle_gamma   90.00
#
_symmetry.space_group_name_H-M   'P 1'
#
loop_
_entity.id
_entity.type
_entity.pdbx_description
1 polymer ?
#
loop_
_entity_poly.entity_id
_entity_poly.type
_entity_poly.pdbx_seq_one_letter_code
_entity_poly.pdbx_strand_id
1 'polypeptide(L)'
;MKKRILKSEHDYKEAINRLESIGDNPKFADDKDLIDEFELLDKLISDYENSKFHIEEGNPIEIIKLKMNYMDLKQKDLIGVISSSKGIVSEVMNKKRGLSKAMIRNLSKLLSINQDILNTEYEIQKDDSTISEKGVSSNLFKFLRPRGIDPTDIQRRVAKRGTIVQLCA
;
A
#
# COMPACT_ATOMS: atom_id res chain seq x y z
N MET A 1 7.92 34.34 23.24
CA MET A 1 6.71 33.85 22.55
C MET A 1 5.71 33.33 23.59
N LYS A 2 4.39 33.52 23.39
CA LYS A 2 3.38 33.06 24.36
C LYS A 2 3.06 31.58 24.08
N LYS A 3 3.51 30.66 24.94
CA LYS A 3 3.36 29.19 24.85
C LYS A 3 1.87 28.82 24.74
N ARG A 4 1.39 28.63 23.53
CA ARG A 4 -0.01 28.30 23.19
C ARG A 4 -0.02 27.22 22.12
N ILE A 5 -1.09 26.44 22.08
CA ILE A 5 -1.32 25.41 21.06
C ILE A 5 -1.33 26.09 19.68
N LEU A 6 -0.58 25.52 18.74
CA LEU A 6 -0.53 25.99 17.35
C LEU A 6 -1.85 25.64 16.66
N LYS A 7 -2.49 26.63 16.04
CA LYS A 7 -3.78 26.44 15.33
C LYS A 7 -3.77 26.97 13.91
N SER A 8 -2.79 27.80 13.57
CA SER A 8 -2.66 28.43 12.26
C SER A 8 -1.28 28.17 11.66
N GLU A 9 -1.19 28.29 10.34
CA GLU A 9 0.11 28.17 9.64
C GLU A 9 1.08 29.30 10.01
N HIS A 10 0.57 30.45 10.43
CA HIS A 10 1.40 31.54 10.94
C HIS A 10 2.08 31.12 12.25
N ASP A 11 1.32 30.57 13.20
CA ASP A 11 1.87 30.10 14.49
C ASP A 11 2.90 28.98 14.27
N TYR A 12 2.61 28.07 13.34
CA TYR A 12 3.53 26.99 12.96
C TYR A 12 4.85 27.53 12.40
N LYS A 13 4.82 28.48 11.46
CA LYS A 13 6.03 29.09 10.90
C LYS A 13 6.83 29.86 11.95
N GLU A 14 6.14 30.57 12.85
CA GLU A 14 6.79 31.26 13.97
C GLU A 14 7.48 30.27 14.92
N ALA A 15 6.83 29.14 15.21
CA ALA A 15 7.38 28.08 16.04
C ALA A 15 8.64 27.44 15.41
N ILE A 16 8.61 27.16 14.10
CA ILE A 16 9.75 26.61 13.35
C ILE A 16 10.93 27.59 13.39
N ASN A 17 10.71 28.85 13.02
CA ASN A 17 11.77 29.87 13.03
C ASN A 17 12.37 30.05 14.44
N ARG A 18 11.53 29.94 15.48
CA ARG A 18 11.99 30.01 16.87
C ARG A 18 12.80 28.78 17.26
N LEU A 19 12.36 27.59 16.87
CA LEU A 19 13.07 26.33 17.11
C LEU A 19 14.47 26.36 16.48
N GLU A 20 14.57 26.80 15.21
CA GLU A 20 15.84 27.00 14.50
C GLU A 20 16.74 28.02 15.24
N SER A 21 16.18 29.17 15.61
CA SER A 21 16.92 30.20 16.36
C SER A 21 17.45 29.72 17.71
N ILE A 22 16.76 28.78 18.36
CA ILE A 22 17.21 28.18 19.63
C ILE A 22 18.33 27.17 19.35
N GLY A 23 18.17 26.33 18.33
CA GLY A 23 19.18 25.33 17.93
C GLY A 23 20.50 25.96 17.48
N ASP A 24 20.45 27.11 16.81
CA ASP A 24 21.64 27.87 16.36
C ASP A 24 22.32 28.67 17.49
N ASN A 25 21.73 28.68 18.70
CA ASN A 25 22.30 29.43 19.82
C ASN A 25 23.54 28.70 20.36
N PRO A 26 24.72 29.34 20.42
CA PRO A 26 25.95 28.71 20.92
C PRO A 26 25.88 28.26 22.38
N LYS A 27 24.92 28.77 23.16
CA LYS A 27 24.68 28.38 24.56
C LYS A 27 23.64 27.28 24.73
N PHE A 28 23.04 26.78 23.65
CA PHE A 28 21.96 25.81 23.70
C PHE A 28 22.27 24.60 24.59
N ALA A 29 23.49 24.06 24.48
CA ALA A 29 23.90 22.88 25.24
C ALA A 29 24.02 23.11 26.76
N ASP A 30 24.24 24.36 27.19
CA ASP A 30 24.50 24.72 28.59
C ASP A 30 23.31 25.43 29.25
N ASP A 31 22.31 25.83 28.46
CA ASP A 31 21.15 26.60 28.91
C ASP A 31 19.92 25.70 28.97
N LYS A 32 19.59 25.27 30.20
CA LYS A 32 18.46 24.38 30.46
C LYS A 32 17.11 24.98 30.04
N ASP A 33 16.94 26.30 30.15
CA ASP A 33 15.68 26.95 29.79
C ASP A 33 15.49 26.95 28.26
N LEU A 34 16.59 27.04 27.49
CA LEU A 34 16.56 26.89 26.03
C LEU A 34 16.25 25.47 25.59
N ILE A 35 16.81 24.47 26.28
CA ILE A 35 16.51 23.05 26.02
C ILE A 35 15.03 22.76 26.29
N ASP A 36 14.51 23.19 27.45
CA ASP A 36 13.11 23.01 27.82
C ASP A 36 12.16 23.76 26.85
N GLU A 37 12.56 24.94 26.33
CA GLU A 37 11.81 25.66 25.29
C GLU A 37 11.82 24.89 23.95
N PHE A 38 12.97 24.35 23.56
CA PHE A 38 13.14 23.57 22.33
C PHE A 38 12.29 22.30 22.33
N GLU A 39 12.37 21.48 23.38
CA GLU A 39 11.58 20.25 23.50
C GLU A 39 10.07 20.53 23.47
N LEU A 40 9.63 21.63 24.11
CA LEU A 40 8.23 22.02 24.09
C LEU A 40 7.79 22.44 22.68
N LEU A 41 8.60 23.24 21.98
CA LEU A 41 8.29 23.68 20.61
C LEU A 41 8.26 22.50 19.64
N ASP A 42 9.23 21.59 19.72
CA ASP A 42 9.30 20.36 18.92
C ASP A 42 8.03 19.52 19.06
N LYS A 43 7.57 19.34 20.31
CA LYS A 43 6.32 18.63 20.60
C LYS A 43 5.09 19.35 20.03
N LEU A 44 5.00 20.67 20.18
CA LEU A 44 3.86 21.45 19.68
C LEU A 44 3.79 21.45 18.15
N ILE A 45 4.95 21.53 17.49
CA ILE A 45 5.09 21.42 16.03
C ILE A 45 4.61 20.05 15.57
N SER A 46 5.12 18.98 16.19
CA SER A 46 4.72 17.60 15.88
C SER A 46 3.21 17.38 16.05
N ASP A 47 2.62 17.87 17.15
CA ASP A 47 1.18 17.77 17.40
C ASP A 47 0.36 18.51 16.32
N TYR A 48 0.82 19.71 15.92
CA TYR A 48 0.17 20.47 14.85
C TYR A 48 0.27 19.74 13.52
N GLU A 49 1.46 19.26 13.16
CA GLU A 49 1.69 18.52 11.92
C GLU A 49 0.80 17.28 11.84
N ASN A 50 0.75 16.46 12.89
CA ASN A 50 -0.10 15.28 12.95
C ASN A 50 -1.60 15.61 12.80
N SER A 51 -2.02 16.76 13.32
CA SER A 51 -3.43 17.20 13.26
C SER A 51 -3.84 17.75 11.88
N LYS A 52 -2.92 18.45 11.20
CA LYS A 52 -3.20 19.27 10.01
C LYS A 52 -2.72 18.58 8.74
N PHE A 53 -1.59 17.91 8.81
CA PHE A 53 -1.07 16.97 7.83
C PHE A 53 -1.29 15.57 8.39
N HIS A 54 -2.55 15.13 8.40
CA HIS A 54 -2.76 13.69 8.28
C HIS A 54 -2.01 13.30 7.01
N ILE A 55 -0.93 12.52 7.15
CA ILE A 55 -0.34 11.85 6.01
C ILE A 55 -1.46 10.93 5.55
N GLU A 56 -2.29 11.39 4.62
CA GLU A 56 -3.15 10.50 3.86
C GLU A 56 -2.18 9.45 3.37
N GLU A 57 -2.35 8.22 3.88
CA GLU A 57 -1.50 7.10 3.54
C GLU A 57 -1.67 6.91 2.04
N GLY A 58 -0.80 7.56 1.29
CA GLY A 58 -0.80 7.50 -0.16
C GLY A 58 -0.72 6.03 -0.53
N ASN A 59 -1.38 5.66 -1.61
CA ASN A 59 -1.36 4.28 -2.07
C ASN A 59 0.09 3.75 -2.04
N PRO A 60 0.36 2.62 -1.36
CA PRO A 60 1.73 2.21 -1.03
C PRO A 60 2.57 2.01 -2.29
N ILE A 61 1.94 1.66 -3.42
CA ILE A 61 2.59 1.54 -4.72
C ILE A 61 3.05 2.90 -5.26
N GLU A 62 2.28 3.98 -5.06
CA GLU A 62 2.69 5.33 -5.46
C GLU A 62 3.85 5.82 -4.59
N ILE A 63 3.82 5.54 -3.28
CA ILE A 63 4.92 5.86 -2.36
C ILE A 63 6.22 5.16 -2.81
N ILE A 64 6.13 3.87 -3.16
CA ILE A 64 7.26 3.11 -3.70
C ILE A 64 7.79 3.77 -4.98
N LYS A 65 6.92 4.12 -5.94
CA LYS A 65 7.33 4.78 -7.19
C LYS A 65 8.01 6.12 -6.96
N LEU A 66 7.46 6.94 -6.07
CA LEU A 66 8.06 8.23 -5.70
C LEU A 66 9.46 8.01 -5.13
N LYS A 67 9.60 7.08 -4.17
CA LYS A 67 10.89 6.80 -3.55
C LYS A 67 11.91 6.25 -4.54
N MET A 68 11.48 5.39 -5.47
CA MET A 68 12.32 4.92 -6.56
C MET A 68 12.78 6.06 -7.46
N ASN A 69 11.91 7.02 -7.79
CA ASN A 69 12.27 8.18 -8.59
C ASN A 69 13.34 9.04 -7.89
N TYR A 70 13.16 9.34 -6.60
CA TYR A 70 14.14 10.07 -5.80
C TYR A 70 15.51 9.37 -5.73
N MET A 71 15.54 8.04 -5.81
CA MET A 71 16.77 7.23 -5.75
C MET A 71 17.29 6.83 -7.14
N ASP A 72 16.70 7.34 -8.22
CA ASP A 72 16.98 6.96 -9.62
C ASP A 72 16.94 5.43 -9.88
N LEU A 73 16.05 4.74 -9.18
CA LEU A 73 15.85 3.29 -9.31
C LEU A 73 14.82 2.97 -10.38
N LYS A 74 15.06 1.91 -11.15
CA LYS A 74 14.14 1.39 -12.17
C LYS A 74 13.48 0.12 -11.68
N GLN A 75 12.33 -0.23 -12.26
CA GLN A 75 11.62 -1.47 -11.89
C GLN A 75 12.46 -2.74 -12.08
N LYS A 76 13.42 -2.72 -13.01
CA LYS A 76 14.36 -3.83 -13.22
C LYS A 76 15.25 -4.08 -11.98
N ASP A 77 15.51 -3.06 -11.18
CA ASP A 77 16.40 -3.14 -10.02
C ASP A 77 15.67 -3.74 -8.80
N LEU A 78 14.34 -3.84 -8.87
CA LEU A 78 13.53 -4.56 -7.89
C LEU A 78 13.52 -6.07 -8.13
N ILE A 79 13.98 -6.53 -9.30
CA ILE A 79 14.08 -7.95 -9.63
C ILE A 79 15.18 -8.57 -8.76
N GLY A 80 14.87 -9.66 -8.09
CA GLY A 80 15.74 -10.30 -7.11
C GLY A 80 15.63 -9.74 -5.70
N VAL A 81 15.16 -8.49 -5.52
CA VAL A 81 14.88 -7.92 -4.19
C VAL A 81 13.49 -8.33 -3.71
N ILE A 82 12.47 -8.11 -4.53
CA ILE A 82 11.07 -8.35 -4.17
C ILE A 82 10.60 -9.71 -4.68
N SER A 83 11.02 -10.07 -5.90
CA SER A 83 10.72 -11.34 -6.54
C SER A 83 11.74 -11.63 -7.62
N SER A 84 12.02 -12.91 -7.87
CA SER A 84 12.88 -13.35 -8.96
C SER A 84 12.25 -13.16 -10.35
N SER A 85 10.92 -13.04 -10.43
CA SER A 85 10.20 -12.93 -11.70
C SER A 85 9.89 -11.48 -12.07
N LYS A 86 10.34 -11.05 -13.25
CA LYS A 86 10.03 -9.73 -13.84
C LYS A 86 8.53 -9.47 -13.97
N GLY A 87 7.74 -10.51 -14.28
CA GLY A 87 6.28 -10.39 -14.43
C GLY A 87 5.60 -9.98 -13.13
N ILE A 88 5.99 -10.63 -12.02
CA ILE A 88 5.43 -10.35 -10.68
C ILE A 88 5.76 -8.93 -10.24
N VAL A 89 6.99 -8.47 -10.48
CA VAL A 89 7.39 -7.09 -10.15
C VAL A 89 6.50 -6.08 -10.91
N SER A 90 6.30 -6.29 -12.20
CA SER A 90 5.43 -5.42 -13.02
C SER A 90 3.98 -5.44 -12.54
N GLU A 91 3.43 -6.62 -12.21
CA GLU A 91 2.06 -6.75 -11.70
C GLU A 91 1.87 -5.96 -10.40
N VAL A 92 2.81 -6.07 -9.47
CA VAL A 92 2.76 -5.33 -8.19
C VAL A 92 2.84 -3.82 -8.43
N MET A 93 3.80 -3.36 -9.23
CA MET A 93 3.98 -1.92 -9.53
C MET A 93 2.81 -1.31 -10.30
N ASN A 94 2.03 -2.13 -11.01
CA ASN A 94 0.81 -1.73 -11.70
C ASN A 94 -0.47 -2.03 -10.89
N LYS A 95 -0.35 -2.34 -9.59
CA LYS A 95 -1.48 -2.64 -8.70
C LYS A 95 -2.34 -3.83 -9.17
N LYS A 96 -1.85 -4.70 -10.05
CA LYS A 96 -2.54 -5.95 -10.44
C LYS A 96 -2.41 -7.04 -9.38
N ARG A 97 -1.44 -6.88 -8.48
CA ARG A 97 -1.17 -7.80 -7.37
C ARG A 97 -0.91 -7.03 -6.08
N GLY A 98 -1.39 -7.57 -4.97
CA GLY A 98 -1.12 -7.10 -3.61
C GLY A 98 0.35 -7.30 -3.20
N LEU A 99 0.87 -6.41 -2.35
CA LEU A 99 2.16 -6.58 -1.68
C LEU A 99 2.08 -7.71 -0.64
N SER A 100 2.99 -8.67 -0.70
CA SER A 100 3.10 -9.69 0.35
C SER A 100 3.97 -9.18 1.50
N LYS A 101 3.83 -9.78 2.70
CA LYS A 101 4.66 -9.42 3.87
C LYS A 101 6.17 -9.53 3.60
N ALA A 102 6.60 -10.50 2.78
CA ALA A 102 8.00 -10.63 2.39
C ALA A 102 8.44 -9.46 1.49
N MET A 103 7.60 -9.07 0.54
CA MET A 103 7.83 -7.93 -0.35
C MET A 103 7.95 -6.63 0.45
N ILE A 104 7.06 -6.40 1.40
CA ILE A 104 7.05 -5.23 2.28
C ILE A 104 8.37 -5.11 3.05
N ARG A 105 8.86 -6.20 3.65
CA ARG A 105 10.13 -6.21 4.39
C ARG A 105 11.32 -5.89 3.49
N ASN A 106 11.36 -6.45 2.29
CA ASN A 106 12.48 -6.23 1.36
C ASN A 106 12.45 -4.80 0.79
N LEU A 107 11.27 -4.29 0.44
CA LEU A 107 11.07 -2.91 0.00
C LEU A 107 11.42 -1.91 1.09
N SER A 108 10.97 -2.15 2.32
CA SER A 108 11.28 -1.31 3.47
C SER A 108 12.80 -1.18 3.67
N LYS A 109 13.55 -2.29 3.57
CA LYS A 109 15.01 -2.28 3.65
C LYS A 109 15.68 -1.55 2.49
N LEU A 110 15.22 -1.76 1.25
CA LEU A 110 15.81 -1.15 0.06
C LEU A 110 15.54 0.36 0.01
N LEU A 111 14.30 0.75 0.27
CA LEU A 111 13.82 2.12 0.08
C LEU A 111 13.85 2.96 1.36
N SER A 112 14.19 2.37 2.50
CA SER A 112 14.18 3.02 3.82
C SER A 112 12.82 3.65 4.15
N ILE A 113 11.74 2.90 3.92
CA ILE A 113 10.35 3.29 4.22
C ILE A 113 9.84 2.45 5.39
N ASN A 114 9.07 3.03 6.31
CA ASN A 114 8.41 2.26 7.36
C ASN A 114 7.46 1.21 6.76
N GLN A 115 7.48 0.00 7.31
CA GLN A 115 6.61 -1.11 6.88
C GLN A 115 5.13 -0.77 7.06
N ASP A 116 4.76 0.01 8.08
CA ASP A 116 3.37 0.37 8.35
C ASP A 116 2.76 1.14 7.17
N ILE A 117 3.53 2.06 6.57
CA ILE A 117 3.14 2.83 5.39
C ILE A 117 2.90 1.93 4.16
N LEU A 118 3.64 0.82 4.05
CA LEU A 118 3.51 -0.15 2.96
C LEU A 118 2.45 -1.23 3.24
N ASN A 119 1.97 -1.34 4.48
CA ASN A 119 1.01 -2.32 4.96
C ASN A 119 -0.40 -1.71 5.05
N THR A 120 -0.72 -0.83 4.09
CA THR A 120 -2.01 -0.15 3.99
C THR A 120 -2.86 -0.84 2.92
N GLU A 121 -4.18 -0.84 3.12
CA GLU A 121 -5.09 -1.41 2.12
C GLU A 121 -5.16 -0.51 0.88
N TYR A 122 -5.20 -1.11 -0.30
CA TYR A 122 -5.32 -0.37 -1.55
C TYR A 122 -6.06 -1.17 -2.62
N GLU A 123 -6.67 -0.44 -3.55
CA GLU A 123 -7.40 -1.05 -4.66
C GLU A 123 -6.44 -1.73 -5.64
N ILE A 124 -6.70 -3.01 -5.89
CA ILE A 124 -6.02 -3.81 -6.90
C ILE A 124 -6.77 -3.65 -8.21
N GLN A 125 -6.07 -3.25 -9.27
CA GLN A 125 -6.63 -3.22 -10.62
C GLN A 125 -6.95 -4.65 -11.03
N LYS A 126 -8.24 -4.98 -11.03
CA LYS A 126 -8.74 -6.18 -11.68
C LYS A 126 -8.70 -5.90 -13.17
N ASP A 127 -7.95 -6.70 -13.93
CA ASP A 127 -8.17 -6.74 -15.37
C ASP A 127 -9.61 -7.21 -15.55
N ASP A 128 -10.50 -6.29 -15.90
CA ASP A 128 -11.88 -6.57 -16.30
C ASP A 128 -11.87 -7.39 -17.60
N SER A 129 -11.55 -8.66 -17.46
CA SER A 129 -11.95 -9.73 -18.37
C SER A 129 -13.40 -10.13 -18.13
N THR A 130 -14.19 -9.32 -17.42
CA THR A 130 -15.62 -9.21 -17.69
C THR A 130 -15.77 -8.70 -19.11
N ILE A 131 -15.80 -9.64 -20.04
CA ILE A 131 -16.46 -9.51 -21.32
C ILE A 131 -17.75 -8.74 -21.06
N SER A 132 -17.81 -7.46 -21.45
CA SER A 132 -19.09 -6.78 -21.51
C SER A 132 -19.94 -7.58 -22.49
N GLU A 133 -21.02 -8.19 -22.04
CA GLU A 133 -21.93 -9.01 -22.87
C GLU A 133 -22.56 -8.23 -24.04
N LYS A 134 -22.24 -6.94 -24.23
CA LYS A 134 -22.80 -6.10 -25.28
C LYS A 134 -22.05 -6.11 -26.61
N GLY A 135 -21.18 -7.09 -26.86
CA GLY A 135 -20.41 -7.11 -28.12
C GLY A 135 -19.80 -8.44 -28.57
N VAL A 136 -20.12 -9.58 -27.93
CA VAL A 136 -19.60 -10.86 -28.41
C VAL A 136 -20.54 -11.40 -29.49
N SER A 137 -20.12 -11.25 -30.74
CA SER A 137 -20.67 -12.01 -31.86
C SER A 137 -20.78 -13.48 -31.44
N SER A 138 -22.01 -14.00 -31.45
CA SER A 138 -22.45 -15.33 -30.99
C SER A 138 -21.74 -16.52 -31.66
N ASN A 139 -20.70 -16.27 -32.46
CA ASN A 139 -19.95 -17.25 -33.22
C ASN A 139 -18.56 -17.57 -32.67
N LEU A 140 -18.03 -16.88 -31.65
CA LEU A 140 -16.67 -17.14 -31.16
C LEU A 140 -16.56 -18.33 -30.17
N PHE A 141 -17.66 -18.72 -29.52
CA PHE A 141 -17.69 -19.80 -28.53
C PHE A 141 -18.22 -21.14 -29.05
N LYS A 142 -18.42 -21.28 -30.38
CA LYS A 142 -18.87 -22.54 -30.99
C LYS A 142 -17.85 -23.68 -30.89
N PHE A 143 -16.59 -23.34 -30.56
CA PHE A 143 -15.47 -24.28 -30.51
C PHE A 143 -15.19 -24.86 -29.10
N LEU A 144 -15.72 -24.24 -28.04
CA LEU A 144 -15.46 -24.63 -26.64
C LEU A 144 -16.59 -25.46 -25.99
N ARG A 145 -17.64 -25.80 -26.72
CA ARG A 145 -18.57 -26.85 -26.27
C ARG A 145 -17.97 -28.21 -26.65
N PRO A 146 -17.58 -29.08 -25.71
CA PRO A 146 -17.27 -30.46 -26.05
C PRO A 146 -18.51 -31.06 -26.73
N ARG A 147 -18.38 -31.47 -28.00
CA ARG A 147 -19.46 -32.13 -28.71
C ARG A 147 -19.79 -33.44 -27.97
N GLY A 148 -21.00 -33.55 -27.44
CA GLY A 148 -21.55 -34.82 -26.94
C GLY A 148 -21.74 -34.96 -25.43
N ILE A 149 -21.64 -33.90 -24.63
CA ILE A 149 -22.05 -33.96 -23.21
C ILE A 149 -23.43 -33.32 -23.06
N ASP A 150 -24.45 -34.16 -22.99
CA ASP A 150 -25.80 -33.77 -22.58
C ASP A 150 -25.84 -33.49 -21.06
N PRO A 151 -26.16 -32.26 -20.60
CA PRO A 151 -26.24 -31.93 -19.17
C PRO A 151 -27.21 -32.84 -18.40
N THR A 152 -28.25 -33.38 -19.05
CA THR A 152 -29.19 -34.32 -18.42
C THR A 152 -28.59 -35.70 -18.14
N ASP A 153 -27.47 -36.05 -18.76
CA ASP A 153 -26.84 -37.37 -18.61
C ASP A 153 -26.00 -37.47 -17.32
N ILE A 154 -25.53 -36.34 -16.79
CA ILE A 154 -24.82 -36.27 -15.51
C ILE A 154 -25.77 -36.65 -14.37
N GLN A 155 -26.98 -36.07 -14.34
CA GLN A 155 -27.99 -36.36 -13.31
C GLN A 155 -28.44 -37.83 -13.37
N ARG A 156 -28.59 -38.43 -14.56
CA ARG A 156 -28.89 -39.87 -14.71
C ARG A 156 -27.76 -40.78 -14.24
N ARG A 157 -26.50 -40.41 -14.46
CA ARG A 157 -25.33 -41.19 -13.98
C ARG A 157 -25.18 -41.17 -12.47
N VAL A 158 -25.49 -40.02 -11.84
CA VAL A 158 -25.52 -39.89 -10.38
C VAL A 158 -26.66 -40.72 -9.78
N ALA A 159 -27.84 -40.75 -10.40
CA ALA A 159 -28.98 -41.56 -9.95
C ALA A 159 -28.78 -43.08 -10.12
N LYS A 160 -28.03 -43.52 -11.15
CA LYS A 160 -27.75 -44.96 -11.40
C LYS A 160 -26.65 -45.56 -10.54
N ARG A 161 -25.75 -44.74 -9.97
CA ARG A 161 -24.71 -45.21 -9.05
C ARG A 161 -25.26 -45.07 -7.63
N GLY A 162 -26.07 -46.05 -7.24
CA GLY A 162 -26.66 -46.16 -5.91
C GLY A 162 -25.64 -45.81 -4.83
N THR A 163 -25.91 -44.72 -4.12
CA THR A 163 -25.18 -44.39 -2.91
C THR A 163 -25.66 -45.37 -1.85
N ILE A 164 -24.86 -46.42 -1.61
CA ILE A 164 -24.94 -47.19 -0.38
C ILE A 164 -24.40 -46.28 0.71
N VAL A 165 -25.29 -45.54 1.37
CA VAL A 165 -25.05 -45.12 2.76
C VAL A 165 -26.03 -45.92 3.59
N GLN A 166 -25.56 -47.09 3.96
CA GLN A 166 -26.17 -47.96 4.94
C GLN A 166 -26.12 -47.20 6.28
N LEU A 167 -27.29 -46.83 6.79
CA LEU A 167 -27.45 -46.46 8.20
C LEU A 167 -27.09 -47.71 9.02
N CYS A 168 -25.97 -47.67 9.73
CA CYS A 168 -25.74 -48.56 10.86
C CYS A 168 -26.49 -48.02 12.09
N ALA A 169 -27.02 -48.98 12.86
CA ALA A 169 -27.86 -48.90 14.06
C ALA A 169 -27.64 -47.72 15.00
#